data_AF-A0A954Q5Y4-F1
#
_entry.id   AF-A0A954Q5Y4-F1
#
_cell.length_a   1.000
_cell.length_b   1.000
_cell.length_c   1.000
_cell.angle_alpha   90.00
_cell.angle_beta   90.00
_cell.angle_gamma   90.00
#
_symmetry.space_group_name_H-M   'P 1'
#
loop_
_entity.id
_entity.type
_entity.pdbx_description
1 polymer ?
#
loop_
_entity_poly.entity_id
_entity_poly.type
_entity_poly.pdbx_seq_one_letter_code
_entity_poly.pdbx_strand_id
1 'polypeptide(L)' 'MIRPNPNTSPGDWQTPEELTAVAIARMNQGFAPPPEVYQIQYRSRINWIDFPDWARPINPEAFDGCCHEG' A
#
# COMPACT_ATOMS: atom_id res chain seq x y z
N MET A 1 14.65 -9.00 13.32
CA MET A 1 14.26 -7.60 13.57
C MET A 1 14.51 -6.83 12.28
N ILE A 2 13.48 -6.60 11.45
CA ILE A 2 13.63 -5.84 10.21
C ILE A 2 13.60 -4.37 10.60
N ARG A 3 14.72 -3.66 10.39
CA ARG A 3 14.82 -2.21 10.62
C ARG A 3 14.35 -1.52 9.34
N PRO A 4 13.35 -0.64 9.37
CA PRO A 4 13.01 0.14 8.18
C PRO A 4 14.18 1.06 7.83
N ASN A 5 14.64 0.99 6.58
CA ASN A 5 15.73 1.81 6.07
C ASN A 5 15.26 3.27 5.94
N PRO A 6 15.92 4.26 6.58
CA PRO A 6 15.48 5.66 6.52
C PRO A 6 15.69 6.33 5.15
N ASN A 7 16.29 5.63 4.18
CA ASN A 7 16.58 6.14 2.83
C ASN A 7 15.62 5.61 1.75
N THR A 8 14.53 4.94 2.11
CA THR A 8 13.59 4.44 1.11
C THR A 8 12.79 5.62 0.53
N SER A 9 13.23 6.09 -0.64
CA SER A 9 12.47 7.02 -1.49
C SER A 9 11.08 6.43 -1.77
N PRO A 10 10.03 7.25 -1.87
CA PRO A 10 8.71 6.79 -2.30
C PRO A 10 8.84 6.20 -3.71
N GLY A 11 8.84 4.87 -3.80
CA GLY A 11 9.08 4.12 -5.04
C GLY A 11 10.12 3.00 -4.95
N ASP A 12 10.99 2.96 -3.95
CA ASP A 12 12.00 1.88 -3.75
C ASP A 12 11.52 0.83 -2.74
N TRP A 13 10.22 0.50 -2.74
CA TRP A 13 9.69 -0.54 -1.87
C TRP A 13 10.13 -1.90 -2.41
N GLN A 14 11.22 -2.45 -1.87
CA GLN A 14 11.80 -3.70 -2.36
C GLN A 14 10.91 -4.92 -2.09
N THR A 15 9.99 -4.83 -1.12
CA THR A 15 9.10 -5.94 -0.75
C THR A 15 7.67 -5.47 -0.38
N PRO A 16 6.64 -6.32 -0.59
CA PRO A 16 5.27 -6.03 -0.15
C PRO A 16 5.15 -5.87 1.37
N GLU A 17 6.02 -6.52 2.15
CA GLU A 17 6.05 -6.44 3.61
C GLU A 17 6.48 -5.04 4.08
N GLU A 18 7.54 -4.49 3.48
CA GLU A 18 7.99 -3.12 3.79
C GLU A 18 6.94 -2.08 3.38
N LEU A 19 6.34 -2.26 2.21
CA LEU A 19 5.26 -1.40 1.74
C LEU A 19 4.06 -1.41 2.69
N THR A 20 3.70 -2.59 3.22
CA THR A 20 2.63 -2.75 4.22
C THR A 20 3.01 -2.03 5.51
N ALA A 21 4.23 -2.21 6.02
CA ALA A 21 4.68 -1.55 7.24
C ALA A 21 4.64 -0.01 7.12
N VAL A 22 5.04 0.54 5.97
CA VAL A 22 4.98 1.98 5.72
C VAL A 22 3.53 2.46 5.57
N ALA A 23 2.69 1.72 4.87
CA ALA A 23 1.27 2.04 4.75
C ALA A 23 0.63 2.12 6.14
N ILE A 24 0.88 1.14 7.00
CA ILE A 24 0.39 1.12 8.38
C ILE A 24 0.92 2.32 9.18
N ALA A 25 2.21 2.64 9.07
CA ALA A 25 2.78 3.80 9.75
C ALA A 25 2.12 5.12 9.32
N ARG A 26 1.88 5.29 8.02
CA ARG A 26 1.18 6.48 7.48
C ARG A 26 -0.26 6.57 7.96
N MET A 27 -0.98 5.45 7.96
CA MET A 27 -2.37 5.39 8.44
C MET A 27 -2.46 5.71 9.94
N ASN A 28 -1.50 5.27 10.75
CA ASN A 28 -1.42 5.64 12.17
C ASN A 28 -1.17 7.15 12.38
N GLN A 29 -0.54 7.80 11.40
CA GLN A 29 -0.36 9.25 11.40
C GLN A 29 -1.56 10.00 10.77
N GLY A 30 -2.62 9.30 10.37
CA GLY A 30 -3.81 9.88 9.73
C GLY A 30 -3.62 10.20 8.24
N PHE A 31 -2.53 9.73 7.61
CA PHE A 31 -2.30 9.88 6.18
C PHE A 31 -2.84 8.70 5.39
N ALA A 32 -3.24 8.97 4.14
CA ALA A 32 -3.57 7.92 3.20
C ALA A 32 -2.37 6.98 2.96
N PRO A 33 -2.62 5.66 2.78
CA PRO A 33 -1.58 4.72 2.40
C PRO A 33 -1.01 5.08 1.02
N PRO A 34 0.24 4.66 0.73
CA PRO A 34 0.89 4.97 -0.54
C PRO A 34 0.17 4.27 -1.71
N PRO A 35 0.01 4.90 -2.89
CA PRO A 35 -0.75 4.31 -3.98
C PRO A 35 -0.19 2.97 -4.47
N GLU A 36 1.11 2.74 -4.25
CA GLU A 36 1.78 1.46 -4.49
C GLU A 36 1.07 0.26 -3.84
N VAL A 37 0.44 0.40 -2.66
CA VAL A 37 -0.28 -0.76 -2.04
C VAL A 37 -1.44 -1.25 -2.90
N TYR A 38 -1.99 -0.38 -3.75
CA TYR A 38 -3.12 -0.70 -4.62
C TYR A 38 -2.68 -1.28 -5.97
N GLN A 39 -1.38 -1.23 -6.29
CA GLN A 39 -0.87 -1.82 -7.54
C GLN A 39 -1.01 -3.35 -7.51
N ILE A 40 -1.40 -3.93 -8.65
CA ILE A 40 -1.67 -5.38 -8.81
C ILE A 40 -0.56 -6.26 -8.24
N GLN A 41 0.71 -5.88 -8.45
CA GLN A 41 1.87 -6.64 -8.00
C GLN A 41 2.02 -6.77 -6.47
N TYR A 42 1.51 -5.81 -5.71
CA TYR A 42 1.57 -5.79 -4.24
C TYR A 42 0.24 -6.16 -3.61
N ARG A 43 -0.86 -5.76 -4.23
CA ARG A 43 -2.21 -5.88 -3.71
C ARG A 43 -2.64 -7.30 -3.33
N SER A 44 -2.23 -8.32 -4.10
CA SER A 44 -2.52 -9.73 -3.79
C SER A 44 -1.61 -10.30 -2.70
N ARG A 45 -0.56 -9.58 -2.31
CA ARG A 45 0.42 -9.96 -1.28
C ARG A 45 0.23 -9.20 0.03
N ILE A 46 -0.64 -8.19 0.05
CA ILE A 46 -0.95 -7.37 1.22
C ILE A 46 -2.14 -7.97 1.96
N ASN A 47 -2.02 -8.05 3.29
CA ASN A 47 -3.13 -8.46 4.15
C ASN A 47 -4.03 -7.26 4.47
N TRP A 48 -5.10 -7.09 3.69
CA TRP A 48 -6.02 -5.96 3.84
C TRP A 48 -6.80 -5.96 5.16
N ILE A 49 -6.81 -7.06 5.91
CA ILE A 49 -7.46 -7.09 7.24
C ILE A 49 -6.78 -6.12 8.22
N ASP A 50 -5.47 -5.88 8.07
CA ASP A 50 -4.70 -4.97 8.91
C ASP A 50 -4.96 -3.50 8.58
N PHE A 51 -5.62 -3.22 7.45
CA PHE A 51 -5.98 -1.88 7.03
C PHE A 51 -7.34 -1.48 7.62
N PRO A 52 -7.53 -0.21 8.03
CA PRO A 52 -8.84 0.30 8.40
C PRO A 52 -9.76 0.37 7.19
N ASP A 53 -11.08 0.33 7.44
CA ASP A 53 -12.10 0.21 6.39
C ASP A 53 -12.00 1.31 5.31
N TRP A 54 -11.69 2.54 5.73
CA TRP A 54 -11.50 3.69 4.82
C TRP A 54 -10.29 3.57 3.89
N ALA A 55 -9.29 2.75 4.23
CA ALA A 55 -8.06 2.56 3.47
C ALA A 55 -8.09 1.29 2.60
N ARG A 56 -9.07 0.41 2.83
CA ARG A 56 -9.23 -0.80 2.02
C ARG A 56 -9.81 -0.44 0.65
N PRO A 57 -9.37 -1.10 -0.43
CA PRO A 57 -10.01 -0.94 -1.72
C PRO A 57 -11.45 -1.48 -1.64
N ILE A 58 -12.42 -0.65 -2.01
CA ILE A 58 -13.87 -1.00 -2.01
C ILE A 58 -14.14 -2.27 -2.84
N ASN A 59 -13.33 -2.51 -3.87
CA ASN A 59 -13.39 -3.72 -4.66
C ASN A 59 -11.98 -4.25 -4.94
N PRO A 60 -11.63 -5.42 -4.39
CA PRO A 60 -10.38 -6.07 -4.73
C PRO A 60 -10.36 -6.67 -6.15
N GLU A 61 -11.39 -6.49 -6.96
CA GLU A 61 -11.37 -6.95 -8.35
C GLU A 61 -11.58 -5.80 -9.35
N ALA A 62 -12.02 -4.62 -8.89
CA ALA A 62 -12.38 -3.52 -9.78
C ALA A 62 -11.23 -2.57 -10.15
N PHE A 63 -10.04 -2.74 -9.58
CA PHE A 63 -8.88 -1.87 -9.87
C PHE A 63 -8.04 -2.30 -11.09
N ASP A 64 -8.54 -3.24 -11.90
CA ASP A 64 -7.94 -3.62 -13.18
C ASP A 64 -8.13 -2.54 -14.27
N GLY A 65 -8.93 -1.48 -14.01
CA GLY A 65 -9.42 -0.60 -15.07
C GLY A 65 -9.28 0.92 -14.87
N CYS A 66 -8.53 1.42 -13.90
CA CYS A 66 -8.26 2.87 -13.83
C CYS A 66 -6.98 3.26 -14.59
N CYS A 67 -6.94 2.93 -15.88
CA CYS A 67 -6.29 3.81 -16.85
C CYS A 67 -7.17 5.06 -16.96
N HIS A 68 -6.84 6.10 -16.22
CA HIS A 68 -7.34 7.44 -16.50
C HIS A 68 -6.61 7.93 -17.76
N GLU A 69 -7.17 7.67 -18.94
CA GLU A 69 -6.95 8.57 -20.07
C GLU A 69 -7.80 9.82 -19.83
N GLY A 70 -7.11 10.92 -19.55
CA GLY A 70 -7.66 12.27 -19.42
C GLY A 70 -6.57 13.28 -19.74
#